data_AF-A0A2T0AUA1-F1
#
_entry.id   AF-A0A2T0AUA1-F1
#
_cell.length_a   1.000
_cell.length_b   1.000
_cell.length_c   1.000
_cell.angle_alpha   90.00
_cell.angle_beta   90.00
_cell.angle_gamma   90.00
#
_symmetry.space_group_name_H-M   'P 1'
#
loop_
_entity.id
_entity.type
_entity.pdbx_description
1 polymer ?
#
loop_
_entity_poly.entity_id
_entity_poly.type
_entity_poly.pdbx_seq_one_letter_code
_entity_poly.pdbx_strand_id
1 'polypeptide(L)'
;MQIFKENVSRKRLLTFNVMPDSIIYHENAPAQMLFSNGDKCNTACVGCKNPACMYYNDNEIECSNLPDFPNDKSIDVCPVDAIEWDFTTENPKIDASKCLNCGLCIKRCPVGALYYDGTIKVVSEKSKYQDVVAATQDNFVKQEQQLDIISTLERKGCFIRETDTLLTSIYDKLTSLRSNYHNTVVRNLFIGLNCNCAMRRIGDVYTRMDAVYLSKRNSFGAIEVEFGKDTLDASRGILDDIAVLNTRYGVPKNDNMAVVVCLQLPNARQGYWQVVKDIFAVENIQINTITIGALLILLWNHKHFEPTDFSYYVDYDNMDIRKILERHIGRKINLSDKFLGILEPIK
;
A
#
# COMPACT_ATOMS: atom_id res chain seq x y z
N MET A 1 -6.72 -18.85 9.41
CA MET A 1 -5.34 -18.91 8.91
C MET A 1 -4.45 -18.37 10.02
N GLN A 2 -3.56 -19.22 10.54
CA GLN A 2 -2.87 -18.99 11.81
C GLN A 2 -1.54 -18.29 11.53
N ILE A 3 -1.40 -17.02 11.92
CA ILE A 3 -0.14 -16.28 11.78
C ILE A 3 0.86 -16.92 12.76
N PHE A 4 1.93 -17.54 12.24
CA PHE A 4 2.97 -18.27 12.97
C PHE A 4 3.83 -17.44 13.96
N LYS A 5 3.41 -16.21 14.29
CA LYS A 5 3.89 -15.44 15.45
C LYS A 5 2.83 -15.44 16.57
N GLU A 6 2.28 -16.61 16.90
CA GLU A 6 1.52 -16.87 18.14
C GLU A 6 2.41 -16.80 19.41
N ASN A 7 3.25 -15.77 19.50
CA ASN A 7 4.17 -15.56 20.63
C ASN A 7 3.94 -14.21 21.29
N VAL A 8 2.70 -13.94 21.68
CA VAL A 8 2.39 -12.79 22.52
C VAL A 8 1.42 -13.25 23.60
N SER A 9 1.95 -13.47 24.80
CA SER A 9 1.17 -13.55 26.04
C SER A 9 0.53 -12.19 26.34
N ARG A 10 -0.45 -11.81 25.50
CA ARG A 10 -1.31 -10.66 25.80
C ARG A 10 -1.98 -10.95 27.14
N LYS A 11 -2.00 -9.95 28.00
CA LYS A 11 -2.68 -9.98 29.29
C LYS A 11 -4.09 -9.41 29.14
N ARG A 12 -4.25 -8.40 28.29
CA ARG A 12 -5.53 -7.74 28.00
C ARG A 12 -5.66 -7.34 26.54
N LEU A 13 -6.90 -7.09 26.15
CA LEU A 13 -7.30 -6.48 24.88
C LEU A 13 -8.50 -5.56 25.13
N LEU A 14 -8.91 -4.82 24.09
CA LEU A 14 -10.19 -4.13 24.12
C LEU A 14 -11.22 -4.82 23.24
N THR A 15 -12.45 -4.83 23.72
CA THR A 15 -13.63 -5.21 22.94
C THR A 15 -14.60 -4.03 22.90
N PHE A 16 -15.48 -4.02 21.90
CA PHE A 16 -16.51 -3.00 21.78
C PHE A 16 -17.75 -3.40 22.60
N ASN A 17 -18.32 -2.46 23.35
CA ASN A 17 -19.63 -2.64 23.98
C ASN A 17 -20.75 -2.07 23.10
N VAL A 18 -20.42 -1.12 22.22
CA VAL A 18 -21.28 -0.59 21.16
C VAL A 18 -20.45 -0.52 19.88
N MET A 19 -21.00 -1.02 18.78
CA MET A 19 -20.33 -0.99 17.48
C MET A 19 -20.52 0.39 16.81
N PRO A 20 -19.48 0.93 16.17
CA PRO A 20 -19.61 2.15 15.38
C PRO A 20 -20.21 1.86 14.00
N ASP A 21 -20.80 2.89 13.37
CA ASP A 21 -21.36 2.83 12.02
C ASP A 21 -20.35 3.21 10.94
N SER A 22 -19.37 4.06 11.28
CA SER A 22 -18.33 4.50 10.35
C SER A 22 -17.09 5.02 11.07
N ILE A 23 -16.00 5.15 10.32
CA ILE A 23 -14.75 5.74 10.79
C ILE A 23 -14.39 6.93 9.90
N ILE A 24 -14.16 8.10 10.51
CA ILE A 24 -13.68 9.30 9.83
C ILE A 24 -12.22 9.54 10.20
N TYR A 25 -11.37 9.64 9.19
CA TYR A 25 -9.97 10.02 9.33
C TYR A 25 -9.78 11.52 9.14
N HIS A 26 -8.87 12.07 9.93
CA HIS A 26 -8.54 13.49 9.95
C HIS A 26 -7.04 13.67 9.69
N GLU A 27 -6.67 14.85 9.20
CA GLU A 27 -5.27 15.25 9.05
C GLU A 27 -4.68 15.60 10.42
N ASN A 28 -3.46 15.12 10.70
CA ASN A 28 -2.72 15.47 11.93
C ASN A 28 -3.45 15.15 13.24
N ALA A 29 -4.45 14.24 13.21
CA ALA A 29 -5.27 13.92 14.38
C ALA A 29 -5.76 12.46 14.36
N PRO A 30 -6.10 11.88 15.53
CA PRO A 30 -6.75 10.59 15.63
C PRO A 30 -8.01 10.48 14.76
N ALA A 31 -8.24 9.31 14.19
CA ALA A 31 -9.52 9.00 13.57
C ALA A 31 -10.64 8.96 14.63
N GLN A 32 -11.88 9.14 14.17
CA GLN A 32 -13.06 9.12 15.01
C GLN A 32 -14.05 8.05 14.55
N MET A 33 -14.65 7.38 15.52
CA MET A 33 -15.79 6.50 15.33
C MET A 33 -17.08 7.29 15.47
N LEU A 34 -18.05 7.00 14.60
CA LEU A 34 -19.39 7.59 14.62
C LEU A 34 -20.40 6.51 14.96
N PHE A 35 -21.40 6.88 15.76
CA PHE A 35 -22.42 5.98 16.28
C PHE A 35 -23.81 6.45 15.89
N SER A 36 -24.79 5.55 15.89
CA SER A 36 -26.14 5.81 15.38
C SER A 36 -26.90 6.85 16.20
N ASN A 37 -26.50 7.04 17.46
CA ASN A 37 -27.02 8.07 18.36
C ASN A 37 -26.43 9.47 18.09
N GLY A 38 -25.55 9.61 17.09
CA GLY A 38 -24.87 10.86 16.75
C GLY A 38 -23.59 11.13 17.55
N ASP A 39 -23.26 10.29 18.54
CA ASP A 39 -22.02 10.44 19.31
C ASP A 39 -20.79 10.18 18.44
N LYS A 40 -19.67 10.78 18.88
CA LYS A 40 -18.35 10.60 18.26
C LYS A 40 -17.31 10.39 19.35
N CYS A 41 -16.34 9.52 19.09
CA CYS A 41 -15.17 9.38 19.95
C CYS A 41 -13.93 9.04 19.14
N ASN A 42 -12.74 9.32 19.69
CA ASN A 42 -11.49 8.89 19.07
C ASN A 42 -11.43 7.36 19.03
N THR A 43 -10.81 6.83 17.97
CA THR A 43 -10.44 5.43 17.87
C THR A 43 -9.33 5.10 18.87
N ALA A 44 -9.24 3.85 19.33
CA ALA A 44 -8.16 3.38 20.19
C ALA A 44 -7.64 2.02 19.73
N CYS A 45 -6.35 1.75 19.96
CA CYS A 45 -5.74 0.47 19.67
C CYS A 45 -6.41 -0.59 20.55
N VAL A 46 -6.98 -1.62 19.92
CA VAL A 46 -7.70 -2.66 20.64
C VAL A 46 -6.85 -3.85 21.04
N GLY A 47 -5.55 -3.80 20.75
CA GLY A 47 -4.64 -4.90 21.03
C GLY A 47 -4.97 -6.17 20.25
N CYS A 48 -5.27 -6.05 18.95
CA CYS A 48 -5.80 -7.14 18.11
C CYS A 48 -5.01 -8.45 18.25
N LYS A 49 -5.70 -9.60 18.37
CA LYS A 49 -5.03 -10.92 18.35
C LYS A 49 -4.07 -11.07 17.17
N ASN A 50 -4.58 -10.69 16.00
CA ASN A 50 -3.87 -10.67 14.74
C ASN A 50 -3.69 -9.19 14.33
N PRO A 51 -2.51 -8.58 14.60
CA PRO A 51 -2.31 -7.16 14.35
C PRO A 51 -2.11 -6.90 12.85
N ALA A 52 -3.21 -6.72 12.12
CA ALA A 52 -3.21 -6.46 10.68
C ALA A 52 -2.41 -5.20 10.28
N CYS A 53 -2.21 -4.25 11.20
CA CYS A 53 -1.34 -3.09 10.99
C CYS A 53 0.16 -3.44 10.91
N MET A 54 0.54 -4.63 11.37
CA MET A 54 1.92 -5.13 11.37
C MET A 54 2.12 -6.27 10.37
N TYR A 55 1.10 -7.10 10.14
CA TYR A 55 1.22 -8.30 9.31
C TYR A 55 0.13 -8.42 8.22
N TYR A 56 0.56 -8.93 7.07
CA TYR A 56 -0.29 -9.45 6.00
C TYR A 56 -0.68 -10.89 6.28
N ASN A 57 -1.77 -11.32 5.65
CA ASN A 57 -2.13 -12.72 5.50
C ASN A 57 -1.38 -13.31 4.28
N ASP A 58 -1.07 -14.61 4.31
CA ASP A 58 -0.35 -15.30 3.23
C ASP A 58 -1.02 -15.12 1.86
N ASN A 59 -2.36 -15.16 1.82
CA ASN A 59 -3.11 -14.96 0.58
C ASN A 59 -2.93 -13.55 -0.02
N GLU A 60 -2.62 -12.52 0.78
CA GLU A 60 -2.40 -11.15 0.28
C GLU A 60 -1.04 -11.00 -0.43
N ILE A 61 -0.04 -11.81 -0.05
CA ILE A 61 1.32 -11.80 -0.63
C ILE A 61 1.50 -12.83 -1.76
N GLU A 62 0.42 -13.48 -2.17
CA GLU A 62 0.35 -14.51 -3.20
C GLU A 62 -0.64 -14.10 -4.30
N CYS A 63 -0.34 -14.45 -5.55
CA CYS A 63 -1.26 -14.21 -6.67
C CYS A 63 -1.85 -15.55 -7.14
N SER A 64 -3.16 -15.74 -6.96
CA SER A 64 -3.86 -16.99 -7.31
C SER A 64 -3.76 -17.36 -8.80
N ASN A 65 -3.55 -16.37 -9.67
CA ASN A 65 -3.35 -16.58 -11.11
C ASN A 65 -1.99 -17.23 -11.43
N LEU A 66 -1.06 -17.24 -10.47
CA LEU A 66 0.27 -17.80 -10.61
C LEU A 66 0.63 -18.64 -9.37
N PRO A 67 0.01 -19.81 -9.17
CA PRO A 67 0.21 -20.63 -7.96
C PRO A 67 1.67 -21.10 -7.80
N ASP A 68 2.41 -21.25 -8.89
CA ASP A 68 3.82 -21.68 -8.91
C ASP A 68 4.82 -20.52 -8.96
N PHE A 69 4.39 -19.27 -8.76
CA PHE A 69 5.31 -18.13 -8.70
C PHE A 69 6.14 -18.20 -7.40
N PRO A 70 7.48 -18.19 -7.48
CA PRO A 70 8.35 -18.33 -6.31
C PRO A 70 8.39 -17.01 -5.50
N ASN A 71 7.31 -16.75 -4.75
CA ASN A 71 7.16 -15.51 -4.02
C ASN A 71 7.97 -15.48 -2.71
N ASP A 72 8.44 -14.29 -2.37
CA ASP A 72 8.91 -13.98 -1.03
C ASP A 72 7.78 -14.14 -0.01
N LYS A 73 8.11 -14.67 1.18
CA LYS A 73 7.15 -15.00 2.25
C LYS A 73 7.14 -14.00 3.41
N SER A 74 7.78 -12.84 3.28
CA SER A 74 7.67 -11.78 4.28
C SER A 74 6.24 -11.28 4.35
N ILE A 75 5.63 -11.40 5.52
CA ILE A 75 4.29 -10.88 5.82
C ILE A 75 4.33 -9.50 6.47
N ASP A 76 5.50 -8.87 6.60
CA ASP A 76 5.61 -7.60 7.34
C ASP A 76 4.99 -6.44 6.54
N VAL A 77 4.10 -5.68 7.18
CA VAL A 77 3.42 -4.51 6.60
C VAL A 77 4.40 -3.35 6.45
N CYS A 78 5.26 -3.14 7.44
CA CYS A 78 6.26 -2.09 7.39
C CYS A 78 7.46 -2.57 6.54
N PRO A 79 7.78 -1.89 5.43
CA PRO A 79 8.88 -2.33 4.56
C PRO A 79 10.27 -2.06 5.16
N VAL A 80 10.36 -1.39 6.32
CA VAL A 80 11.62 -0.92 6.93
C VAL A 80 11.71 -1.25 8.43
N ASP A 81 10.92 -2.22 8.90
CA ASP A 81 10.95 -2.72 10.28
C ASP A 81 10.85 -1.61 11.35
N ALA A 82 10.00 -0.61 11.08
CA ALA A 82 9.80 0.55 11.97
C ALA A 82 8.62 0.39 12.94
N ILE A 83 7.95 -0.77 12.95
CA ILE A 83 6.84 -1.06 13.85
C ILE A 83 7.11 -2.37 14.59
N GLU A 84 7.00 -2.33 15.90
CA GLU A 84 7.16 -3.49 16.78
C GLU A 84 6.02 -3.54 17.81
N TRP A 85 5.84 -4.69 18.46
CA TRP A 85 4.87 -4.82 19.54
C TRP A 85 5.53 -4.50 20.88
N ASP A 86 4.99 -3.53 21.61
CA ASP A 86 5.42 -3.21 22.96
C ASP A 86 4.63 -4.05 23.98
N PHE A 87 5.31 -4.98 24.66
CA PHE A 87 4.71 -5.89 25.65
C PHE A 87 4.39 -5.21 26.98
N THR A 88 4.93 -4.02 27.25
CA THR A 88 4.62 -3.24 28.46
C THR A 88 3.32 -2.48 28.28
N THR A 89 3.14 -1.81 27.14
CA THR A 89 1.92 -1.04 26.86
C THR A 89 0.83 -1.88 26.17
N GLU A 90 1.18 -3.05 25.63
CA GLU A 90 0.34 -3.93 24.81
C GLU A 90 -0.22 -3.26 23.55
N ASN A 91 0.60 -2.37 22.97
CA ASN A 91 0.29 -1.63 21.76
C ASN A 91 1.46 -1.71 20.76
N PRO A 92 1.22 -1.49 19.47
CA PRO A 92 2.30 -1.23 18.53
C PRO A 92 3.10 0.01 18.93
N LYS A 93 4.40 -0.03 18.72
CA LYS A 93 5.33 1.09 18.90
C LYS A 93 6.04 1.37 17.59
N ILE A 94 6.15 2.65 17.25
CA ILE A 94 6.79 3.12 16.02
C ILE A 94 8.17 3.67 16.33
N ASP A 95 9.19 3.15 15.64
CA ASP A 95 10.52 3.77 15.57
C ASP A 95 10.51 4.88 14.52
N ALA A 96 10.38 6.12 14.97
CA ALA A 96 10.33 7.30 14.11
C ALA A 96 11.61 7.51 13.28
N SER A 97 12.76 6.97 13.74
CA SER A 97 14.03 7.10 13.01
C SER A 97 14.00 6.31 11.70
N LYS A 98 13.47 5.08 11.74
CA LYS A 98 13.33 4.19 10.58
C LYS A 98 12.09 4.49 9.74
N CYS A 99 11.01 4.95 10.36
CA CYS A 99 9.70 5.07 9.72
C CYS A 99 9.73 5.94 8.46
N LEU A 100 9.23 5.41 7.33
CA LEU A 100 9.07 6.16 6.07
C LEU A 100 7.86 7.10 6.08
N ASN A 101 7.02 7.11 7.11
CA ASN A 101 5.72 7.82 7.10
C ASN A 101 4.79 7.42 5.93
N CYS A 102 4.91 6.20 5.39
CA CYS A 102 4.10 5.75 4.24
C CYS A 102 2.61 5.53 4.59
N GLY A 103 2.28 5.30 5.86
CA GLY A 103 0.90 5.15 6.31
C GLY A 103 0.25 3.78 6.03
N LEU A 104 1.00 2.77 5.61
CA LEU A 104 0.50 1.39 5.42
C LEU A 104 -0.14 0.82 6.70
N CYS A 105 0.50 1.03 7.86
CA CYS A 105 -0.05 0.61 9.14
C CYS A 105 -1.35 1.34 9.52
N ILE A 106 -1.50 2.61 9.12
CA ILE A 106 -2.73 3.40 9.30
C ILE A 106 -3.85 2.83 8.44
N LYS A 107 -3.59 2.61 7.14
CA LYS A 107 -4.55 2.04 6.19
C LYS A 107 -5.07 0.68 6.66
N ARG A 108 -4.18 -0.17 7.20
CA ARG A 108 -4.51 -1.54 7.60
C ARG A 108 -5.11 -1.67 8.99
N CYS A 109 -5.02 -0.64 9.84
CA CYS A 109 -5.60 -0.72 11.17
C CYS A 109 -7.14 -0.85 11.05
N PRO A 110 -7.74 -1.98 11.48
CA PRO A 110 -9.17 -2.19 11.31
C PRO A 110 -9.96 -1.11 12.06
N VAL A 111 -9.50 -0.73 13.25
CA VAL A 111 -10.16 0.25 14.11
C VAL A 111 -9.69 1.70 13.92
N GLY A 112 -8.73 1.97 13.03
CA GLY A 112 -8.23 3.33 12.78
C GLY A 112 -7.34 3.93 13.88
N ALA A 113 -6.74 3.12 14.74
CA ALA A 113 -6.00 3.55 15.93
C ALA A 113 -4.61 4.17 15.69
N LEU A 114 -4.16 4.26 14.44
CA LEU A 114 -2.89 4.92 14.10
C LEU A 114 -3.19 6.18 13.30
N TYR A 115 -2.40 7.24 13.53
CA TYR A 115 -2.51 8.51 12.80
C TYR A 115 -1.13 9.13 12.61
N TYR A 116 -1.01 10.02 11.64
CA TYR A 116 0.20 10.80 11.41
C TYR A 116 0.00 12.20 11.98
N ASP A 117 0.98 12.70 12.73
CA ASP A 117 1.08 14.08 13.22
C ASP A 117 2.57 14.40 13.42
N GLY A 118 3.25 14.71 12.31
CA GLY A 118 4.71 14.80 12.19
C GLY A 118 5.42 13.44 12.20
N THR A 119 4.95 12.50 13.02
CA THR A 119 5.33 11.10 13.06
C THR A 119 4.08 10.22 13.18
N ILE A 120 4.18 8.93 12.85
CA ILE A 120 3.07 7.99 13.08
C ILE A 120 2.97 7.68 14.58
N LYS A 121 1.77 7.83 15.13
CA LYS A 121 1.43 7.63 16.54
C LYS A 121 0.31 6.60 16.68
N VAL A 122 0.23 5.97 17.86
CA VAL A 122 -0.83 5.03 18.22
C VAL A 122 -1.72 5.66 19.30
N VAL A 123 -3.03 5.58 19.14
CA VAL A 123 -3.98 6.01 20.16
C VAL A 123 -4.16 4.88 21.16
N SER A 124 -3.62 5.05 22.36
CA SER A 124 -3.69 4.02 23.43
C SER A 124 -4.86 4.21 24.39
N GLU A 125 -5.45 5.41 24.43
CA GLU A 125 -6.54 5.72 25.35
C GLU A 125 -7.88 5.22 24.79
N LYS A 126 -8.58 4.37 25.56
CA LYS A 126 -9.86 3.80 25.17
C LYS A 126 -11.00 4.81 25.23
N SER A 127 -12.02 4.61 24.42
CA SER A 127 -13.27 5.37 24.53
C SER A 127 -14.24 4.77 25.56
N LYS A 128 -15.37 5.45 25.77
CA LYS A 128 -16.52 4.92 26.54
C LYS A 128 -17.18 3.69 25.88
N TYR A 129 -16.94 3.48 24.58
CA TYR A 129 -17.52 2.38 23.80
C TYR A 129 -16.67 1.11 23.76
N GLN A 130 -15.60 1.09 24.56
CA GLN A 130 -14.63 0.02 24.60
C GLN A 130 -14.36 -0.40 26.05
N ASP A 131 -14.30 -1.70 26.25
CA ASP A 131 -14.01 -2.32 27.54
C ASP A 131 -12.67 -3.03 27.50
N VAL A 132 -11.89 -2.86 28.56
CA VAL A 132 -10.66 -3.63 28.76
C VAL A 132 -11.06 -4.99 29.31
N VAL A 133 -10.67 -6.05 28.61
CA VAL A 133 -10.97 -7.43 28.99
C VAL A 133 -9.70 -8.27 29.03
N ALA A 134 -9.72 -9.35 29.81
CA ALA A 134 -8.61 -10.29 29.86
C ALA A 134 -8.44 -11.03 28.52
N ALA A 135 -7.20 -11.38 28.18
CA ALA A 135 -6.86 -12.13 26.97
C ALA A 135 -7.20 -13.63 27.07
N THR A 136 -8.49 -13.92 27.11
CA THR A 136 -9.03 -15.29 27.06
C THR A 136 -9.42 -15.67 25.63
N GLN A 137 -9.54 -16.97 25.36
CA GLN A 137 -9.97 -17.45 24.04
C GLN A 137 -11.33 -16.89 23.63
N ASP A 138 -12.30 -16.83 24.55
CA ASP A 138 -13.64 -16.28 24.28
C ASP A 138 -13.59 -14.79 23.90
N ASN A 139 -12.76 -14.01 24.60
CA ASN A 139 -12.61 -12.59 24.29
C ASN A 139 -11.88 -12.37 22.96
N PHE A 140 -10.96 -13.26 22.57
CA PHE A 140 -10.35 -13.20 21.25
C PHE A 140 -11.36 -13.51 20.14
N VAL A 141 -12.20 -14.54 20.30
CA VAL A 141 -13.26 -14.86 19.34
C VAL A 141 -14.24 -13.69 19.21
N LYS A 142 -14.66 -13.11 20.34
CA LYS A 142 -15.52 -11.91 20.35
C LYS A 142 -14.86 -10.75 19.62
N GLN A 143 -13.58 -10.47 19.89
CA GLN A 143 -12.86 -9.38 19.22
C GLN A 143 -12.76 -9.62 17.71
N GLU A 144 -12.44 -10.85 17.29
CA GLU A 144 -12.32 -11.19 15.86
C GLU A 144 -13.64 -10.92 15.13
N GLN A 145 -14.77 -11.38 15.67
CA GLN A 145 -16.10 -11.10 15.12
C GLN A 145 -16.40 -9.59 15.02
N GLN A 146 -15.98 -8.81 16.03
CA GLN A 146 -16.15 -7.35 16.00
C GLN A 146 -15.26 -6.68 14.96
N LEU A 147 -14.02 -7.15 14.81
CA LEU A 147 -13.08 -6.64 13.81
C LEU A 147 -13.53 -6.94 12.38
N ASP A 148 -14.15 -8.09 12.14
CA ASP A 148 -14.74 -8.44 10.85
C ASP A 148 -15.82 -7.42 10.47
N ILE A 149 -16.74 -7.10 11.37
CA ILE A 149 -17.76 -6.05 11.15
C ILE A 149 -17.09 -4.69 10.91
N ILE A 150 -16.15 -4.29 11.77
CA ILE A 150 -15.46 -2.99 11.68
C ILE A 150 -14.70 -2.84 10.35
N SER A 151 -14.12 -3.93 9.84
CA SER A 151 -13.38 -3.92 8.57
C SER A 151 -14.26 -3.52 7.38
N THR A 152 -15.56 -3.79 7.45
CA THR A 152 -16.55 -3.47 6.40
C THR A 152 -17.14 -2.06 6.48
N LEU A 153 -16.89 -1.34 7.56
CA LEU A 153 -17.47 -0.02 7.77
C LEU A 153 -16.94 1.00 6.75
N GLU A 154 -17.79 1.97 6.45
CA GLU A 154 -17.42 3.09 5.60
C GLU A 154 -16.27 3.89 6.23
N ARG A 155 -15.20 4.12 5.45
CA ARG A 155 -14.04 4.93 5.84
C ARG A 155 -14.04 6.21 5.03
N LYS A 156 -14.13 7.34 5.73
CA LYS A 156 -14.15 8.68 5.13
C LYS A 156 -12.89 9.46 5.50
N GLY A 157 -12.63 10.50 4.72
CA GLY A 157 -11.55 11.44 4.98
C GLY A 157 -10.22 10.99 4.39
N CYS A 158 -9.16 11.62 4.87
CA CYS A 158 -7.79 11.42 4.42
C CYS A 158 -6.90 11.40 5.65
N PHE A 159 -6.10 10.35 5.81
CA PHE A 159 -5.31 10.16 7.03
C PHE A 159 -3.91 10.79 6.97
N ILE A 160 -3.43 11.12 5.77
CA ILE A 160 -2.21 11.90 5.53
C ILE A 160 -2.46 12.80 4.32
N ARG A 161 -2.36 14.12 4.51
CA ARG A 161 -2.41 15.07 3.39
C ARG A 161 -1.01 15.24 2.82
N GLU A 162 -0.90 15.10 1.49
CA GLU A 162 0.35 15.34 0.80
C GLU A 162 0.78 16.80 0.90
N THR A 163 2.08 17.00 1.13
CA THR A 163 2.76 18.29 1.09
C THR A 163 4.16 18.07 0.53
N ASP A 164 4.74 19.11 -0.08
CA ASP A 164 6.11 19.06 -0.58
C ASP A 164 7.08 18.63 0.54
N THR A 165 6.98 19.24 1.73
CA THR A 165 7.86 18.92 2.87
C THR A 165 7.77 17.47 3.32
N LEU A 166 6.56 16.91 3.41
CA LEU A 166 6.37 15.51 3.77
C LEU A 166 7.02 14.61 2.72
N LEU A 167 6.70 14.82 1.44
CA LEU A 167 7.22 13.95 0.37
C LEU A 167 8.73 14.09 0.19
N THR A 168 9.34 15.26 0.40
CA THR A 168 10.81 15.38 0.49
C THR A 168 11.35 14.44 1.57
N SER A 169 10.81 14.49 2.79
CA SER A 169 11.28 13.64 3.88
C SER A 169 11.13 12.14 3.57
N ILE A 170 10.05 11.74 2.90
CA ILE A 170 9.83 10.35 2.47
C ILE A 170 10.86 9.97 1.39
N TYR A 171 11.05 10.81 0.38
CA TYR A 171 11.93 10.55 -0.75
C TYR A 171 13.41 10.51 -0.35
N ASP A 172 13.84 11.34 0.60
CA ASP A 172 15.19 11.28 1.16
C ASP A 172 15.46 9.90 1.79
N LYS A 173 14.49 9.39 2.56
CA LYS A 173 14.59 8.05 3.16
C LYS A 173 14.57 6.97 2.07
N LEU A 174 13.64 7.03 1.11
CA LEU A 174 13.53 6.06 0.02
C LEU A 174 14.81 5.99 -0.82
N THR A 175 15.42 7.12 -1.14
CA THR A 175 16.67 7.18 -1.94
C THR A 175 17.85 6.58 -1.17
N SER A 176 17.83 6.64 0.16
CA SER A 176 18.85 6.01 1.01
C SER A 176 18.64 4.52 1.28
N LEU A 177 17.47 3.96 0.89
CA LEU A 177 17.19 2.54 1.07
C LEU A 177 18.10 1.70 0.18
N ARG A 178 18.46 0.52 0.69
CA ARG A 178 19.15 -0.48 -0.12
C ARG A 178 18.18 -1.04 -1.15
N SER A 179 18.70 -1.36 -2.34
CA SER A 179 17.89 -1.80 -3.48
C SER A 179 16.99 -3.00 -3.20
N ASN A 180 17.39 -3.90 -2.29
CA ASN A 180 16.59 -5.06 -1.89
C ASN A 180 15.26 -4.69 -1.19
N TYR A 181 15.08 -3.46 -0.73
CA TYR A 181 13.83 -2.99 -0.12
C TYR A 181 12.85 -2.36 -1.12
N HIS A 182 13.29 -2.01 -2.33
CA HIS A 182 12.42 -1.31 -3.30
C HIS A 182 11.18 -2.15 -3.66
N ASN A 183 11.38 -3.42 -4.00
CA ASN A 183 10.28 -4.34 -4.33
C ASN A 183 9.37 -4.57 -3.12
N THR A 184 9.91 -4.57 -1.90
CA THR A 184 9.11 -4.70 -0.66
C THR A 184 8.21 -3.48 -0.47
N VAL A 185 8.72 -2.26 -0.70
CA VAL A 185 7.92 -1.03 -0.64
C VAL A 185 6.80 -1.07 -1.66
N VAL A 186 7.10 -1.41 -2.92
CA VAL A 186 6.11 -1.49 -4.00
C VAL A 186 5.06 -2.55 -3.71
N ARG A 187 5.47 -3.79 -3.42
CA ARG A 187 4.56 -4.88 -3.07
C ARG A 187 3.60 -4.47 -1.97
N ASN A 188 4.13 -3.92 -0.88
CA ASN A 188 3.32 -3.54 0.27
C ASN A 188 2.34 -2.39 -0.07
N LEU A 189 2.72 -1.45 -0.95
CA LEU A 189 1.80 -0.42 -1.44
C LEU A 189 0.66 -1.01 -2.27
N PHE A 190 0.95 -1.94 -3.18
CA PHE A 190 -0.11 -2.63 -3.95
C PHE A 190 -1.07 -3.39 -3.03
N ILE A 191 -0.56 -4.08 -2.01
CA ILE A 191 -1.42 -4.74 -1.01
C ILE A 191 -2.26 -3.73 -0.24
N GLY A 192 -1.65 -2.61 0.21
CA GLY A 192 -2.37 -1.51 0.84
C GLY A 192 -3.44 -0.86 -0.06
N LEU A 193 -3.28 -0.97 -1.38
CA LEU A 193 -4.21 -0.51 -2.41
C LEU A 193 -5.19 -1.60 -2.86
N ASN A 194 -5.39 -2.63 -2.04
CA ASN A 194 -6.33 -3.73 -2.21
C ASN A 194 -5.99 -4.68 -3.38
N CYS A 195 -4.74 -4.77 -3.83
CA CYS A 195 -4.30 -5.84 -4.71
C CYS A 195 -3.74 -7.01 -3.88
N ASN A 196 -3.80 -8.22 -4.40
CA ASN A 196 -2.82 -9.22 -4.04
C ASN A 196 -1.51 -8.88 -4.76
N CYS A 197 -0.36 -9.03 -4.11
CA CYS A 197 0.91 -8.76 -4.77
C CYS A 197 2.01 -9.70 -4.29
N ALA A 198 2.59 -10.43 -5.24
CA ALA A 198 3.70 -11.34 -5.01
C ALA A 198 4.97 -10.73 -5.61
N MET A 199 6.03 -10.63 -4.80
CA MET A 199 7.37 -10.28 -5.28
C MET A 199 8.26 -11.51 -5.31
N ARG A 200 9.23 -11.55 -6.22
CA ARG A 200 10.15 -12.71 -6.31
C ARG A 200 10.94 -12.89 -5.02
N ARG A 201 11.29 -14.13 -4.71
CA ARG A 201 12.23 -14.44 -3.63
C ARG A 201 13.65 -13.99 -3.99
N ILE A 202 14.35 -13.37 -3.04
CA ILE A 202 15.76 -12.98 -3.22
C ILE A 202 16.61 -14.24 -3.49
N GLY A 203 17.43 -14.18 -4.54
CA GLY A 203 18.31 -15.28 -4.96
C GLY A 203 17.69 -16.24 -5.97
N ASP A 204 16.42 -16.06 -6.35
CA ASP A 204 15.83 -16.78 -7.47
C ASP A 204 16.31 -16.18 -8.81
N VAL A 205 16.92 -17.02 -9.65
CA VAL A 205 17.41 -16.68 -10.99
C VAL A 205 16.47 -17.14 -12.11
N TYR A 206 15.49 -17.99 -11.79
CA TYR A 206 14.50 -18.50 -12.74
C TYR A 206 13.45 -17.45 -13.05
N THR A 207 13.08 -16.64 -12.05
CA THR A 207 12.07 -15.58 -12.19
C THR A 207 12.72 -14.21 -12.04
N ARG A 208 12.72 -13.42 -13.13
CA ARG A 208 13.34 -12.08 -13.17
C ARG A 208 12.36 -10.96 -12.80
N MET A 209 11.06 -11.19 -12.96
CA MET A 209 9.99 -10.27 -12.57
C MET A 209 10.19 -9.73 -11.15
N ASP A 210 10.12 -8.41 -11.00
CA ASP A 210 10.21 -7.79 -9.68
C ASP A 210 9.00 -8.15 -8.81
N ALA A 211 7.79 -7.99 -9.38
CA ALA A 211 6.55 -8.42 -8.76
C ALA A 211 5.43 -8.67 -9.80
N VAL A 212 4.36 -9.28 -9.33
CA VAL A 212 3.08 -9.45 -10.04
C VAL A 212 1.96 -9.04 -9.10
N TYR A 213 0.83 -8.57 -9.65
CA TYR A 213 -0.34 -8.21 -8.86
C TYR A 213 -1.63 -8.75 -9.46
N LEU A 214 -2.64 -8.84 -8.59
CA LEU A 214 -4.02 -9.15 -8.95
C LEU A 214 -4.93 -8.17 -8.20
N SER A 215 -5.69 -7.35 -8.91
CA SER A 215 -6.65 -6.43 -8.32
C SER A 215 -7.94 -7.14 -7.88
N LYS A 216 -8.78 -6.45 -7.09
CA LYS A 216 -10.11 -6.98 -6.70
C LYS A 216 -11.06 -7.22 -7.89
N ARG A 217 -10.86 -6.56 -9.04
CA ARG A 217 -11.66 -6.77 -10.25
C ARG A 217 -10.98 -7.68 -11.28
N ASN A 218 -10.02 -8.48 -10.82
CA ASN A 218 -9.25 -9.45 -11.61
C ASN A 218 -8.33 -8.84 -12.68
N SER A 219 -7.96 -7.56 -12.56
CA SER A 219 -6.89 -7.00 -13.36
C SER A 219 -5.57 -7.57 -12.88
N PHE A 220 -4.83 -8.20 -13.78
CA PHE A 220 -3.59 -8.89 -13.49
C PHE A 220 -2.45 -8.29 -14.31
N GLY A 221 -1.25 -8.22 -13.74
CA GLY A 221 -0.09 -7.84 -14.52
C GLY A 221 1.24 -7.95 -13.81
N ALA A 222 2.31 -7.84 -14.60
CA ALA A 222 3.67 -7.69 -14.10
C ALA A 222 3.89 -6.27 -13.56
N ILE A 223 4.78 -6.17 -12.58
CA ILE A 223 5.28 -4.91 -12.03
C ILE A 223 6.79 -4.90 -12.17
N GLU A 224 7.30 -3.87 -12.84
CA GLU A 224 8.72 -3.54 -12.91
C GLU A 224 9.01 -2.34 -12.00
N VAL A 225 10.07 -2.41 -11.18
CA VAL A 225 10.39 -1.38 -10.18
C VAL A 225 11.66 -0.63 -10.55
N GLU A 226 11.54 0.67 -10.83
CA GLU A 226 12.67 1.51 -11.24
C GLU A 226 12.88 2.69 -10.28
N PHE A 227 13.86 2.57 -9.38
CA PHE A 227 14.24 3.64 -8.45
C PHE A 227 15.49 4.40 -8.90
N GLY A 228 16.17 3.91 -9.92
CA GLY A 228 17.34 4.55 -10.53
C GLY A 228 16.94 5.58 -11.59
N LYS A 229 17.94 5.95 -12.40
CA LYS A 229 17.78 6.94 -13.48
C LYS A 229 17.61 6.33 -14.86
N ASP A 230 17.77 5.01 -14.97
CA ASP A 230 17.75 4.31 -16.26
C ASP A 230 16.38 3.69 -16.54
N THR A 231 15.40 4.55 -16.74
CA THR A 231 14.01 4.12 -16.97
C THR A 231 13.81 3.37 -18.28
N LEU A 232 14.76 3.46 -19.23
CA LEU A 232 14.68 2.71 -20.48
C LEU A 232 14.75 1.20 -20.23
N ASP A 233 15.55 0.75 -19.27
CA ASP A 233 15.65 -0.66 -18.94
C ASP A 233 14.35 -1.19 -18.34
N ALA A 234 13.60 -0.37 -17.59
CA ALA A 234 12.29 -0.76 -17.07
C ALA A 234 11.28 -1.09 -18.18
N SER A 235 11.30 -0.35 -19.30
CA SER A 235 10.42 -0.65 -20.45
C SER A 235 10.79 -1.95 -21.18
N ARG A 236 12.05 -2.38 -21.09
CA ARG A 236 12.50 -3.67 -21.64
C ARG A 236 12.18 -4.81 -20.68
N GLY A 237 12.48 -4.61 -19.40
CA GLY A 237 12.18 -5.56 -18.33
C GLY A 237 10.71 -5.95 -18.31
N ILE A 238 9.81 -4.96 -18.42
CA ILE A 238 8.37 -5.24 -18.44
C ILE A 238 7.91 -6.03 -19.67
N LEU A 239 8.53 -5.85 -20.85
CA LEU A 239 8.23 -6.65 -22.04
C LEU A 239 8.74 -8.09 -21.89
N ASP A 240 9.95 -8.25 -21.34
CA ASP A 240 10.52 -9.56 -21.02
C ASP A 240 9.61 -10.30 -20.02
N ASP A 241 9.10 -9.60 -19.01
CA ASP A 241 8.17 -10.14 -18.02
C ASP A 241 6.83 -10.57 -18.64
N ILE A 242 6.26 -9.76 -19.53
CA ILE A 242 5.05 -10.13 -20.30
C ILE A 242 5.31 -11.40 -21.12
N ALA A 243 6.47 -11.50 -21.78
CA ALA A 243 6.85 -12.68 -22.56
C ALA A 243 7.04 -13.92 -21.66
N VAL A 244 7.64 -13.77 -20.47
CA VAL A 244 7.77 -14.85 -19.48
C VAL A 244 6.40 -15.32 -18.97
N LEU A 245 5.51 -14.38 -18.65
CA LEU A 245 4.14 -14.68 -18.22
C LEU A 245 3.36 -15.44 -19.30
N ASN A 246 3.54 -15.05 -20.56
CA ASN A 246 2.93 -15.73 -21.68
C ASN A 246 3.48 -17.14 -21.89
N THR A 247 4.80 -17.29 -21.94
CA THR A 247 5.45 -18.54 -22.31
C THR A 247 5.46 -19.59 -21.20
N ARG A 248 5.57 -19.17 -19.93
CA ARG A 248 5.69 -20.09 -18.78
C ARG A 248 4.41 -20.30 -18.01
N TYR A 249 3.60 -19.24 -17.91
CA TYR A 249 2.38 -19.25 -17.09
C TYR A 249 1.10 -19.20 -17.93
N GLY A 250 1.22 -19.12 -19.26
CA GLY A 250 0.08 -19.14 -20.17
C GLY A 250 -0.77 -17.86 -20.13
N VAL A 251 -0.27 -16.77 -19.54
CA VAL A 251 -1.01 -15.49 -19.48
C VAL A 251 -0.93 -14.77 -20.82
N PRO A 252 -2.04 -14.56 -21.54
CA PRO A 252 -2.02 -13.83 -22.82
C PRO A 252 -1.46 -12.41 -22.63
N LYS A 253 -0.68 -11.93 -23.60
CA LYS A 253 -0.06 -10.59 -23.50
C LYS A 253 -1.10 -9.46 -23.30
N ASN A 254 -2.29 -9.61 -23.88
CA ASN A 254 -3.38 -8.63 -23.79
C ASN A 254 -4.11 -8.66 -22.44
N ASP A 255 -3.93 -9.73 -21.66
CA ASP A 255 -4.52 -9.88 -20.32
C ASP A 255 -3.57 -9.34 -19.24
N ASN A 256 -2.38 -8.85 -19.64
CA ASN A 256 -1.39 -8.28 -18.75
C ASN A 256 -1.52 -6.75 -18.71
N MET A 257 -2.11 -6.24 -17.64
CA MET A 257 -2.16 -4.81 -17.34
C MET A 257 -0.87 -4.39 -16.65
N ALA A 258 0.20 -4.36 -17.43
CA ALA A 258 1.55 -4.12 -16.94
C ALA A 258 1.70 -2.74 -16.26
N VAL A 259 2.55 -2.68 -15.23
CA VAL A 259 2.84 -1.46 -14.48
C VAL A 259 4.34 -1.28 -14.30
N VAL A 260 4.86 -0.11 -14.64
CA VAL A 260 6.18 0.34 -14.23
C VAL A 260 6.01 1.29 -13.04
N VAL A 261 6.65 0.97 -11.92
CA VAL A 261 6.62 1.77 -10.71
C VAL A 261 7.94 2.50 -10.55
N CYS A 262 7.89 3.82 -10.66
CA CYS A 262 9.08 4.65 -10.56
C CYS A 262 9.18 5.35 -9.20
N LEU A 263 10.40 5.67 -8.74
CA LEU A 263 10.55 6.64 -7.66
C LEU A 263 10.15 8.05 -8.18
N GLN A 264 10.67 8.42 -9.34
CA GLN A 264 10.40 9.66 -10.07
C GLN A 264 10.00 9.30 -11.51
N LEU A 265 9.03 10.01 -12.10
CA LEU A 265 8.73 9.86 -13.52
C LEU A 265 9.97 10.14 -14.39
N PRO A 266 10.19 9.34 -15.45
CA PRO A 266 11.24 9.59 -16.42
C PRO A 266 11.26 11.05 -16.88
N ASN A 267 12.43 11.66 -17.04
CA ASN A 267 12.53 13.04 -17.52
C ASN A 267 11.88 13.16 -18.90
N ALA A 268 11.36 14.34 -19.23
CA ALA A 268 10.60 14.56 -20.46
C ALA A 268 11.41 14.25 -21.75
N ARG A 269 12.74 14.36 -21.67
CA ARG A 269 13.67 14.09 -22.80
C ARG A 269 14.15 12.65 -22.89
N GLN A 270 13.79 11.78 -21.94
CA GLN A 270 14.22 10.38 -21.97
C GLN A 270 13.42 9.61 -23.03
N GLY A 271 14.08 8.66 -23.69
CA GLY A 271 13.46 7.82 -24.73
C GLY A 271 12.34 6.91 -24.21
N TYR A 272 12.22 6.73 -22.89
CA TYR A 272 11.20 5.88 -22.26
C TYR A 272 9.79 6.15 -22.79
N TRP A 273 9.41 7.43 -22.89
CA TRP A 273 8.07 7.82 -23.33
C TRP A 273 7.77 7.40 -24.77
N GLN A 274 8.79 7.50 -25.64
CA GLN A 274 8.69 7.04 -27.02
C GLN A 274 8.59 5.51 -27.07
N VAL A 275 9.37 4.80 -26.25
CA VAL A 275 9.32 3.34 -26.17
C VAL A 275 7.94 2.85 -25.70
N VAL A 276 7.36 3.45 -24.66
CA VAL A 276 6.00 3.10 -24.19
C VAL A 276 4.96 3.35 -25.29
N LYS A 277 5.09 4.45 -26.04
CA LYS A 277 4.23 4.75 -27.20
C LYS A 277 4.37 3.69 -28.29
N ASP A 278 5.60 3.34 -28.65
CA ASP A 278 5.91 2.38 -29.71
C ASP A 278 5.41 0.96 -29.34
N ILE A 279 5.58 0.55 -28.07
CA ILE A 279 5.05 -0.71 -27.55
C ILE A 279 3.53 -0.78 -27.74
N PHE A 280 2.81 0.28 -27.40
CA PHE A 280 1.38 0.32 -27.60
C PHE A 280 1.01 0.29 -29.09
N ALA A 281 1.70 1.06 -29.93
CA ALA A 281 1.42 1.14 -31.36
C ALA A 281 1.67 -0.18 -32.11
N VAL A 282 2.71 -0.94 -31.72
CA VAL A 282 3.13 -2.17 -32.40
C VAL A 282 2.46 -3.41 -31.80
N GLU A 283 2.43 -3.51 -30.46
CA GLU A 283 2.00 -4.72 -29.76
C GLU A 283 0.58 -4.62 -29.17
N ASN A 284 -0.02 -3.43 -29.18
CA ASN A 284 -1.28 -3.12 -28.50
C ASN A 284 -1.23 -3.42 -26.99
N ILE A 285 -0.06 -3.20 -26.37
CA ILE A 285 0.17 -3.37 -24.94
C ILE A 285 0.25 -2.00 -24.28
N GLN A 286 -0.59 -1.78 -23.25
CA GLN A 286 -0.52 -0.57 -22.44
C GLN A 286 0.34 -0.81 -21.19
N ILE A 287 1.38 0.00 -21.03
CA ILE A 287 2.20 0.03 -19.81
C ILE A 287 1.74 1.21 -18.96
N ASN A 288 1.23 0.93 -17.77
CA ASN A 288 0.90 1.97 -16.80
C ASN A 288 2.18 2.46 -16.11
N THR A 289 2.43 3.77 -16.07
CA THR A 289 3.60 4.33 -15.39
C THR A 289 3.12 5.15 -14.19
N ILE A 290 3.48 4.73 -12.97
CA ILE A 290 3.04 5.38 -11.73
C ILE A 290 4.20 5.53 -10.75
N THR A 291 4.19 6.60 -9.95
CA THR A 291 5.23 6.84 -8.94
C THR A 291 4.87 6.32 -7.56
N ILE A 292 5.88 6.10 -6.71
CA ILE A 292 5.67 5.83 -5.29
C ILE A 292 4.84 6.93 -4.62
N GLY A 293 5.11 8.20 -4.92
CA GLY A 293 4.33 9.32 -4.40
C GLY A 293 2.85 9.27 -4.81
N ALA A 294 2.54 8.91 -6.06
CA ALA A 294 1.17 8.73 -6.52
C ALA A 294 0.46 7.55 -5.81
N LEU A 295 1.14 6.42 -5.64
CA LEU A 295 0.62 5.27 -4.88
C LEU A 295 0.34 5.62 -3.41
N LEU A 296 1.23 6.41 -2.77
CA LEU A 296 1.03 6.92 -1.42
C LEU A 296 -0.21 7.81 -1.34
N ILE A 297 -0.39 8.74 -2.28
CA ILE A 297 -1.58 9.62 -2.30
C ILE A 297 -2.86 8.80 -2.45
N LEU A 298 -2.89 7.77 -3.31
CA LEU A 298 -4.03 6.85 -3.40
C LEU A 298 -4.31 6.17 -2.05
N LEU A 299 -3.25 5.65 -1.41
CA LEU A 299 -3.34 4.96 -0.13
C LEU A 299 -3.95 5.87 0.93
N TRP A 300 -3.45 7.11 1.04
CA TRP A 300 -3.86 8.13 2.01
C TRP A 300 -5.31 8.61 1.85
N ASN A 301 -5.90 8.40 0.68
CA ASN A 301 -7.29 8.77 0.35
C ASN A 301 -8.22 7.54 0.32
N HIS A 302 -7.80 6.43 0.93
CA HIS A 302 -8.52 5.16 0.96
C HIS A 302 -8.89 4.59 -0.42
N LYS A 303 -8.18 4.98 -1.48
CA LYS A 303 -8.42 4.46 -2.83
C LYS A 303 -7.81 3.07 -3.01
N HIS A 304 -8.11 2.47 -4.16
CA HIS A 304 -7.64 1.16 -4.58
C HIS A 304 -6.93 1.31 -5.93
N PHE A 305 -6.02 0.40 -6.25
CA PHE A 305 -5.38 0.38 -7.56
C PHE A 305 -6.19 -0.52 -8.49
N GLU A 306 -6.77 0.07 -9.53
CA GLU A 306 -7.56 -0.63 -10.54
C GLU A 306 -7.34 0.03 -11.91
N PRO A 307 -6.47 -0.53 -12.75
CA PRO A 307 -6.10 0.09 -14.03
C PRO A 307 -7.24 0.11 -15.05
N THR A 308 -8.27 -0.73 -14.89
CA THR A 308 -9.48 -0.68 -15.75
C THR A 308 -10.37 0.53 -15.47
N ASP A 309 -10.40 1.00 -14.21
CA ASP A 309 -11.16 2.19 -13.80
C ASP A 309 -10.33 3.47 -13.99
N PHE A 310 -9.04 3.39 -13.69
CA PHE A 310 -8.09 4.50 -13.82
C PHE A 310 -6.78 4.02 -14.43
N SER A 311 -6.69 4.09 -15.77
CA SER A 311 -5.44 3.86 -16.49
C SER A 311 -4.43 4.97 -16.20
N TYR A 312 -3.22 4.56 -15.84
CA TYR A 312 -2.03 5.42 -15.74
C TYR A 312 -1.11 5.21 -16.96
N TYR A 313 -1.68 4.83 -18.10
CA TYR A 313 -0.96 4.86 -19.37
C TYR A 313 -0.64 6.31 -19.75
N VAL A 314 0.65 6.59 -19.84
CA VAL A 314 1.22 7.88 -20.24
C VAL A 314 2.39 7.61 -21.18
N ASP A 315 2.54 8.46 -22.20
CA ASP A 315 3.45 8.24 -23.30
C ASP A 315 4.10 9.55 -23.74
N TYR A 316 4.75 9.57 -24.92
CA TYR A 316 5.40 10.76 -25.45
C TYR A 316 4.46 11.96 -25.64
N ASP A 317 3.18 11.74 -25.96
CA ASP A 317 2.23 12.82 -26.23
C ASP A 317 1.58 13.34 -24.94
N ASN A 318 1.48 12.50 -23.90
CA ASN A 318 0.94 12.87 -22.60
C ASN A 318 1.67 12.15 -21.46
N MET A 319 2.62 12.82 -20.82
CA MET A 319 3.49 12.25 -19.78
C MET A 319 3.01 12.52 -18.34
N ASP A 320 1.95 13.31 -18.15
CA ASP A 320 1.47 13.80 -16.85
C ASP A 320 0.37 12.88 -16.26
N ILE A 321 0.55 12.47 -15.01
CA ILE A 321 -0.43 11.65 -14.26
C ILE A 321 -1.25 12.44 -13.22
N ARG A 322 -0.99 13.73 -12.98
CA ARG A 322 -1.70 14.57 -11.99
C ARG A 322 -3.20 14.53 -12.23
N LYS A 323 -3.65 14.83 -13.45
CA LYS A 323 -5.10 14.88 -13.76
C LYS A 323 -5.78 13.53 -13.59
N ILE A 324 -5.07 12.44 -13.90
CA ILE A 324 -5.55 11.07 -13.71
C ILE A 324 -5.74 10.82 -12.20
N LEU A 325 -4.72 11.14 -11.40
CA LEU A 325 -4.74 10.95 -9.96
C LEU A 325 -5.77 11.84 -9.26
N GLU A 326 -5.90 13.12 -9.64
CA GLU A 326 -6.91 14.06 -9.11
C GLU A 326 -8.33 13.54 -9.34
N ARG A 327 -8.61 13.02 -10.54
CA ARG A 327 -9.89 12.39 -10.86
C ARG A 327 -10.13 11.13 -10.03
N HIS A 328 -9.09 10.33 -9.83
CA HIS A 328 -9.16 9.11 -9.01
C HIS A 328 -9.46 9.44 -7.54
N ILE A 329 -8.75 10.40 -6.95
CA ILE A 329 -8.98 10.80 -5.56
C ILE A 329 -10.23 11.68 -5.37
N GLY A 330 -10.73 12.31 -6.43
CA GLY A 330 -11.91 13.18 -6.40
C GLY A 330 -11.63 14.58 -5.85
N ARG A 331 -10.38 15.05 -5.91
CA ARG A 331 -9.95 16.37 -5.42
C ARG A 331 -8.64 16.81 -6.06
N LYS A 332 -8.29 18.09 -5.89
CA LYS A 332 -6.98 18.63 -6.26
C LYS A 332 -5.87 18.09 -5.34
N ILE A 333 -4.68 17.95 -5.91
CA ILE A 333 -3.49 17.50 -5.19
C ILE A 333 -2.70 18.71 -4.68
N ASN A 334 -2.26 18.63 -3.43
CA ASN A 334 -1.49 19.67 -2.75
C ASN A 334 0.03 19.47 -2.91
N LEU A 335 0.50 19.47 -4.15
CA LEU A 335 1.92 19.41 -4.48
C LEU A 335 2.26 20.44 -5.55
N SER A 336 3.46 21.02 -5.46
CA SER A 336 3.97 21.93 -6.49
C SER A 336 4.08 21.25 -7.86
N ASP A 337 4.07 22.05 -8.94
CA ASP A 337 4.27 21.57 -10.31
C ASP A 337 5.64 20.91 -10.45
N LYS A 338 5.70 19.72 -11.06
CA LYS A 338 6.92 18.93 -11.31
C LYS A 338 7.71 18.56 -10.05
N PHE A 339 7.09 18.69 -8.89
CA PHE A 339 7.73 18.43 -7.61
C PHE A 339 8.25 17.00 -7.53
N LEU A 340 9.57 16.85 -7.37
CA LEU A 340 10.31 15.58 -7.34
C LEU A 340 9.96 14.62 -8.50
N GLY A 341 9.44 15.17 -9.61
CA GLY A 341 8.88 14.42 -10.74
C GLY A 341 7.84 13.37 -10.35
N ILE A 342 7.02 13.62 -9.32
CA ILE A 342 6.05 12.65 -8.80
C ILE A 342 4.85 12.50 -9.74
N LEU A 343 4.36 13.61 -10.27
CA LEU A 343 3.14 13.64 -11.09
C LEU A 343 3.39 14.13 -12.52
N GLU A 344 4.44 14.91 -12.72
CA GLU A 344 4.92 15.37 -14.02
C GLU A 344 6.40 15.06 -14.18
N PRO A 345 6.88 14.77 -15.39
CA PRO A 345 8.31 14.69 -15.67
C PRO A 345 9.07 15.98 -15.33
N ILE A 346 10.28 15.80 -14.80
CA ILE A 346 11.28 16.89 -14.76
C ILE A 346 11.87 17.07 -16.18
N LYS A 347 12.41 18.27 -16.45
CA LYS A 347 13.01 18.63 -17.75
C LYS A 347 14.18 17.75 -18.17
#